data_AF-A0A382Y4W3-F1
#
_entry.id   AF-A0A382Y4W3-F1
#
_cell.length_a   1.000
_cell.length_b   1.000
_cell.length_c   1.000
_cell.angle_alpha   90.00
_cell.angle_beta   90.00
_cell.angle_gamma   90.00
#
_symmetry.space_group_name_H-M   'P 1'
#
loop_
_entity.id
_entity.type
_entity.pdbx_description
1 polymer ?
#
loop_
_entity_poly.entity_id
_entity_poly.type
_entity_poly.pdbx_seq_one_letter_code
_entity_poly.pdbx_strand_id
1 'polypeptide(L)'
;MAKEKIYEVPESMKTNALINAKEYEDIYRKSIKDPKKFWASEAKKYLSWQTGWVEVSRSDFTKGKASWFQGAKINAAVNCIDRHLIDKADKPAIIWESN
;
A
#
# COMPACT_ATOMS: atom_id res chain seq x y z
N MET A 1 -0.03 -23.78 28.44
CA MET A 1 -0.16 -23.01 27.18
C MET A 1 -1.13 -23.76 26.29
N ALA A 2 -2.20 -23.13 25.79
CA ALA A 2 -3.12 -23.79 24.87
C ALA A 2 -2.37 -24.14 23.58
N LYS A 3 -2.67 -25.30 22.98
CA LYS A 3 -2.12 -25.65 21.65
C LYS A 3 -2.72 -24.71 20.62
N GLU A 4 -1.90 -23.88 19.98
CA GLU A 4 -2.32 -23.10 18.82
C GLU A 4 -2.67 -24.05 17.67
N LYS A 5 -3.86 -23.84 17.10
CA LYS A 5 -4.31 -24.57 15.91
C LYS A 5 -4.08 -23.68 14.69
N ILE A 6 -3.10 -24.03 13.88
CA ILE A 6 -2.79 -23.35 12.62
C ILE A 6 -3.66 -23.93 11.50
N TYR A 7 -4.28 -23.06 10.71
CA TYR A 7 -5.02 -23.45 9.51
C TYR A 7 -4.22 -23.07 8.28
N GLU A 8 -3.80 -24.09 7.54
CA GLU A 8 -3.08 -23.89 6.29
C GLU A 8 -3.97 -23.23 5.23
N VAL A 9 -3.35 -22.39 4.41
CA VAL A 9 -4.05 -21.77 3.27
C VAL A 9 -4.44 -22.87 2.28
N PRO A 10 -5.72 -22.96 1.85
CA PRO A 10 -6.14 -23.93 0.85
C PRO A 10 -5.40 -23.74 -0.48
N GLU A 11 -5.10 -24.83 -1.20
CA GLU A 11 -4.37 -24.78 -2.47
C GLU A 11 -5.05 -23.89 -3.53
N SER A 12 -6.39 -23.94 -3.60
CA SER A 12 -7.18 -23.08 -4.50
C SER A 12 -6.94 -21.58 -4.26
N MET A 13 -6.61 -21.20 -3.04
CA MET A 13 -6.32 -19.83 -2.64
C MET A 13 -4.84 -19.48 -2.88
N LYS A 14 -3.92 -20.43 -2.68
CA LYS A 14 -2.49 -20.26 -2.97
C LYS A 14 -2.24 -19.93 -4.45
N THR A 15 -2.94 -20.59 -5.37
CA THR A 15 -2.75 -20.38 -6.82
C THR A 15 -3.09 -18.97 -7.28
N ASN A 16 -4.08 -18.33 -6.64
CA ASN A 16 -4.57 -17.00 -7.01
C ASN A 16 -4.05 -15.88 -6.10
N ALA A 17 -3.23 -16.22 -5.11
CA ALA A 17 -2.68 -15.25 -4.17
C ALA A 17 -1.64 -14.35 -4.86
N LEU A 18 -1.62 -13.06 -4.48
CA LEU A 18 -0.66 -12.10 -5.01
C LEU A 18 0.75 -12.26 -4.42
N ILE A 19 0.86 -12.92 -3.27
CA ILE A 19 2.11 -13.18 -2.56
C ILE A 19 2.05 -14.52 -1.82
N ASN A 20 3.21 -15.13 -1.58
CA ASN A 20 3.36 -16.26 -0.65
C ASN A 20 4.13 -15.88 0.63
N ALA A 21 4.27 -16.83 1.56
CA ALA A 21 4.91 -16.60 2.86
C ALA A 21 6.37 -16.10 2.75
N LYS A 22 7.16 -16.70 1.85
CA LYS A 22 8.55 -16.30 1.64
C LYS A 22 8.66 -14.89 1.06
N GLU A 23 7.81 -14.57 0.08
CA GLU A 23 7.75 -13.24 -0.52
C GLU A 23 7.33 -12.19 0.50
N TYR A 24 6.36 -12.50 1.34
CA TYR A 24 5.96 -11.65 2.46
C TYR A 24 7.15 -11.37 3.40
N GLU A 25 7.86 -12.40 3.85
CA GLU A 25 9.02 -12.24 4.72
C GLU A 25 10.12 -11.36 4.09
N ASP A 26 10.36 -11.54 2.78
CA ASP A 26 11.32 -10.75 2.04
C ASP A 26 10.90 -9.28 1.91
N ILE A 27 9.63 -9.01 1.61
CA ILE A 27 9.06 -7.65 1.54
C ILE A 27 9.12 -6.99 2.92
N TYR A 28 8.69 -7.71 3.96
CA TYR A 28 8.72 -7.24 5.34
C TYR A 28 10.14 -6.88 5.77
N ARG A 29 11.11 -7.78 5.55
CA ARG A 29 12.52 -7.54 5.88
C ARG A 29 13.06 -6.29 5.18
N LYS A 30 12.71 -6.05 3.91
CA LYS A 30 13.10 -4.83 3.18
C LYS A 30 12.49 -3.57 3.78
N SER A 31 11.21 -3.63 4.17
CA SER A 31 10.50 -2.49 4.77
C SER A 31 11.11 -2.01 6.08
N ILE A 32 11.73 -2.91 6.85
CA ILE A 32 12.38 -2.59 8.13
C ILE A 32 13.86 -2.24 7.95
N LYS A 33 14.58 -2.93 7.06
CA LYS A 33 16.03 -2.73 6.89
C LYS A 33 16.38 -1.40 6.23
N ASP A 34 15.60 -0.98 5.23
CA ASP A 34 15.78 0.32 4.56
C ASP A 34 14.40 0.96 4.30
N PRO A 35 13.75 1.49 5.35
CA PRO A 35 12.37 1.95 5.29
C PRO A 35 12.20 3.12 4.32
N LYS A 36 13.15 4.07 4.30
CA LYS A 36 13.07 5.25 3.43
C LYS A 36 13.10 4.86 1.97
N LYS A 37 14.01 3.96 1.57
CA LYS A 37 14.09 3.48 0.18
C LYS A 37 12.88 2.64 -0.20
N PHE A 38 12.45 1.74 0.68
CA PHE A 38 11.29 0.89 0.47
C PHE A 38 10.03 1.73 0.25
N TRP A 39 9.68 2.59 1.20
CA TRP A 39 8.45 3.38 1.11
C TRP A 39 8.47 4.42 -0.01
N ALA A 40 9.65 4.98 -0.35
CA ALA A 40 9.77 5.81 -1.53
C ALA A 40 9.44 5.04 -2.82
N SER A 41 9.88 3.78 -2.94
CA SER A 41 9.59 2.92 -4.09
C SER A 41 8.10 2.59 -4.18
N GLU A 42 7.50 2.10 -3.09
CA GLU A 42 6.09 1.73 -3.07
C GLU A 42 5.18 2.94 -3.33
N ALA A 43 5.50 4.10 -2.76
CA ALA A 43 4.75 5.34 -2.99
C ALA A 43 4.79 5.80 -4.45
N LYS A 44 5.94 5.69 -5.14
CA LYS A 44 6.03 5.99 -6.58
C LYS A 44 5.26 4.99 -7.43
N LYS A 45 5.22 3.73 -7.00
CA LYS A 45 4.57 2.64 -7.75
C LYS A 45 3.04 2.72 -7.72
N TYR A 46 2.46 3.02 -6.56
CA TYR A 46 1.00 2.90 -6.39
C TYR A 46 0.24 4.22 -6.41
N LEU A 47 0.91 5.35 -6.18
CA LEU A 47 0.28 6.66 -6.11
C LEU A 47 0.76 7.57 -7.24
N SER A 48 -0.17 8.34 -7.78
CA SER A 48 0.06 9.39 -8.76
C SER A 48 0.24 10.71 -8.01
N TRP A 49 1.46 11.24 -8.05
CA TRP A 49 1.84 12.47 -7.36
C TRP A 49 1.83 13.66 -8.32
N GLN A 50 1.37 14.81 -7.83
CA GLN A 50 1.47 16.06 -8.59
C GLN A 50 2.88 16.64 -8.48
N THR A 51 3.47 16.59 -7.28
CA THR A 51 4.87 16.94 -7.03
C THR A 51 5.50 15.92 -6.09
N GLY A 52 6.79 15.61 -6.31
CA GLY A 52 7.55 14.72 -5.44
C GLY A 52 7.81 15.31 -4.05
N TRP A 53 8.27 14.45 -3.13
CA TRP A 53 8.64 14.83 -1.76
C TRP A 53 10.12 15.23 -1.64
N VAL A 54 10.43 15.94 -0.56
CA VAL A 54 11.79 16.22 -0.11
C VAL A 54 12.25 15.19 0.92
N GLU A 55 11.35 14.75 1.80
CA GLU A 55 11.65 13.76 2.84
C GLU A 55 10.56 12.68 2.89
N VAL A 56 10.97 11.40 2.88
CA VAL A 56 10.05 10.25 2.88
C VAL A 56 9.34 10.11 4.21
N SER A 57 10.08 10.19 5.32
CA SER A 57 9.51 10.09 6.66
C SER A 57 10.41 10.72 7.71
N ARG A 58 9.76 11.33 8.70
CA ARG A 58 10.37 11.89 9.91
C ARG A 58 9.41 11.73 11.08
N SER A 59 9.93 11.23 12.20
CA SER A 59 9.15 10.98 13.41
C SER A 59 9.89 11.39 14.67
N ASP A 60 9.16 11.99 15.60
CA ASP A 60 9.52 12.24 16.99
C ASP A 60 8.33 11.82 17.86
N PHE A 61 8.35 10.57 18.32
CA PHE A 61 7.26 9.99 19.10
C PHE A 61 7.12 10.61 20.49
N THR A 62 8.19 11.18 21.05
CA THR A 62 8.12 11.90 22.33
C THR A 62 7.26 13.15 22.25
N LYS A 63 7.12 13.71 21.03
CA LYS A 63 6.29 14.89 20.75
C LYS A 63 5.02 14.55 19.97
N GLY A 64 4.74 13.27 19.74
CA GLY A 64 3.61 12.82 18.93
C GLY A 64 3.66 13.33 17.49
N LYS A 65 4.86 13.60 16.94
CA LYS A 65 5.02 14.11 15.57
C LYS A 65 5.44 12.98 14.65
N ALA A 66 4.65 12.72 13.61
CA ALA A 66 5.03 11.84 12.52
C ALA A 66 4.60 12.50 11.21
N SER A 67 5.51 12.50 10.23
CA SER A 67 5.28 13.05 8.91
C SER A 67 5.82 12.11 7.85
N TRP A 68 5.11 12.04 6.72
CA TRP A 68 5.42 11.18 5.60
C TRP A 68 5.31 11.98 4.30
N PHE A 69 6.23 11.75 3.38
CA PHE A 69 6.31 12.37 2.05
C PHE A 69 6.24 13.91 2.10
N GLN A 70 6.98 14.51 3.04
CA GLN A 70 6.96 15.95 3.27
C GLN A 70 7.36 16.71 2.00
N GLY A 71 6.57 17.74 1.66
CA GLY A 71 6.75 18.57 0.47
C GLY A 71 6.06 18.05 -0.80
N ALA A 72 5.55 16.81 -0.79
CA ALA A 72 4.78 16.30 -1.91
C ALA A 72 3.38 16.90 -1.99
N LYS A 73 2.81 16.90 -3.19
CA LYS A 73 1.41 17.24 -3.46
C LYS A 73 0.73 16.07 -4.14
N ILE A 74 -0.46 15.73 -3.65
CA ILE A 74 -1.29 14.64 -4.16
C ILE A 74 -2.75 15.06 -4.05
N ASN A 75 -3.59 14.51 -4.94
CA ASN A 75 -5.02 14.67 -4.89
C ASN A 75 -5.68 13.28 -4.83
N ALA A 76 -6.60 13.10 -3.89
CA ALA A 76 -7.28 11.83 -3.67
C ALA A 76 -8.24 11.48 -4.83
N ALA A 77 -9.01 12.45 -5.35
CA ALA A 77 -9.90 12.23 -6.49
C ALA A 77 -9.11 11.78 -7.71
N VAL A 78 -7.97 12.42 -8.01
CA VAL A 78 -7.09 12.02 -9.13
C VAL A 78 -6.63 10.57 -9.01
N ASN A 79 -6.31 10.11 -7.79
CA ASN A 79 -5.84 8.74 -7.55
C ASN A 79 -6.97 7.71 -7.54
N CYS A 80 -8.19 8.10 -7.16
CA CYS A 80 -9.32 7.19 -7.01
C CYS A 80 -10.25 7.18 -8.23
N ILE A 81 -10.24 8.23 -9.05
CA ILE A 81 -11.18 8.46 -10.16
C ILE A 81 -10.39 8.79 -11.43
N ASP A 82 -9.80 9.99 -11.52
CA ASP A 82 -9.35 10.58 -12.79
C ASP A 82 -8.33 9.70 -13.52
N ARG A 83 -7.32 9.18 -12.80
CA ARG A 83 -6.27 8.34 -13.42
C ARG A 83 -6.81 7.03 -13.99
N HIS A 84 -7.97 6.57 -13.52
CA HIS A 84 -8.57 5.31 -13.95
C HIS A 84 -9.46 5.49 -15.18
N LEU A 85 -9.98 6.70 -15.44
CA LEU A 85 -10.88 6.96 -16.56
C LEU A 85 -10.26 6.67 -17.92
N ILE A 86 -8.94 6.82 -18.07
CA ILE A 86 -8.24 6.58 -19.36
C ILE A 86 -8.41 5.13 -19.82
N ASP A 87 -8.24 4.16 -18.91
CA ASP A 87 -8.22 2.73 -19.26
C ASP A 87 -9.48 1.97 -18.79
N LYS A 88 -10.30 2.58 -17.91
CA LYS A 88 -11.37 1.90 -17.17
C LYS A 88 -12.64 2.74 -17.05
N ALA A 89 -12.91 3.64 -18.01
CA ALA A 89 -14.11 4.50 -17.99
C ALA A 89 -15.42 3.72 -17.78
N ASP A 90 -15.57 2.59 -18.49
CA ASP A 90 -16.79 1.76 -18.45
C ASP A 90 -16.78 0.72 -17.33
N LYS A 91 -15.71 0.64 -16.54
CA LYS A 91 -15.63 -0.31 -15.42
C LYS A 91 -16.46 0.24 -14.25
N PRO A 92 -17.43 -0.53 -13.72
CA PRO A 92 -18.16 -0.12 -12.53
C PRO A 92 -17.21 0.18 -11.35
N ALA A 93 -17.24 1.41 -10.85
CA ALA A 93 -16.48 1.83 -9.67
C ALA A 93 -17.27 1.63 -8.37
N ILE A 94 -18.59 1.80 -8.42
CA ILE A 94 -19.50 1.61 -7.30
C ILE A 94 -20.59 0.64 -7.76
N ILE A 95 -20.76 -0.46 -7.03
CA ILE A 95 -21.92 -1.34 -7.13
C ILE A 95 -22.87 -0.89 -6.02
N TRP A 96 -23.93 -0.19 -6.39
CA TRP A 96 -24.92 0.31 -5.45
C TRP A 96 -26.06 -0.70 -5.30
N GLU A 97 -26.24 -1.22 -4.09
CA GLU A 97 -27.37 -2.09 -3.71
C GLU A 97 -28.17 -1.37 -2.62
N SER A 98 -29.44 -1.09 -2.90
CA SER A 98 -30.27 -0.18 -2.07
C SER A 98 -31.07 -0.86 -0.96
N ASN A 99 -31.05 -2.19 -0.86
CA ASN A 99 -32.04 -2.97 -0.11
C ASN A 99 -31.48 -3.57 1.18
#